data_AF-A0A840QP66-F1
#
_entry.id   AF-A0A840QP66-F1
#
_cell.length_a   1.000
_cell.length_b   1.000
_cell.length_c   1.000
_cell.angle_alpha   90.00
_cell.angle_beta   90.00
_cell.angle_gamma   90.00
#
_symmetry.space_group_name_H-M   'P 1'
#
loop_
_entity.id
_entity.type
_entity.pdbx_description
1 polymer ?
#
loop_
_entity_poly.entity_id
_entity_poly.type
_entity_poly.pdbx_seq_one_letter_code
_entity_poly.pdbx_strand_id
1 'polypeptide(L)'
;MVAITSVLLTVALLGLTLSSFVAVKSLFALQTFYFVVVALFLGCTFLGMVIGSFLLAWLSIGWFQILVGVVCLGVAVMFFQIYHPAYGYFPTYTQLPWLLISTLFFIVGLEWAIFGFSRWFILLFSLFFAASVYAGIYLFFRLKNIPNYRPLLPWIPLLLLGVIAIWKIF
;
A
#
# COMPACT_ATOMS: atom_id res chain seq x y z
N MET A 1 -21.16 7.95 -1.43
CA MET A 1 -20.82 6.67 -2.10
C MET A 1 -19.42 6.68 -2.68
N VAL A 2 -19.00 7.73 -3.40
CA VAL A 2 -17.65 7.86 -4.01
C VAL A 2 -16.48 7.68 -3.01
N ALA A 3 -16.61 8.21 -1.79
CA ALA A 3 -15.56 8.08 -0.76
C ALA A 3 -15.31 6.61 -0.34
N ILE A 4 -16.38 5.84 -0.12
CA ILE A 4 -16.28 4.43 0.30
C ILE A 4 -15.64 3.59 -0.81
N THR A 5 -16.07 3.79 -2.06
CA THR A 5 -15.50 3.08 -3.21
C THR A 5 -14.03 3.45 -3.40
N SER A 6 -13.67 4.72 -3.25
CA SER A 6 -12.27 5.17 -3.31
C SER A 6 -11.42 4.51 -2.23
N VAL A 7 -11.91 4.46 -0.98
CA VAL A 7 -11.19 3.82 0.13
C VAL A 7 -11.03 2.32 -0.11
N LEU A 8 -12.10 1.60 -0.45
CA LEU A 8 -12.05 0.15 -0.70
C LEU A 8 -11.06 -0.17 -1.83
N LEU A 9 -11.11 0.57 -2.93
CA LEU A 9 -10.20 0.37 -4.06
C LEU A 9 -8.75 0.66 -3.67
N THR A 10 -8.50 1.73 -2.90
CA THR A 10 -7.15 2.05 -2.40
C THR A 10 -6.61 0.94 -1.49
N VAL A 11 -7.42 0.45 -0.56
CA VAL A 11 -7.05 -0.64 0.35
C VAL A 11 -6.77 -1.93 -0.42
N ALA A 12 -7.62 -2.27 -1.39
CA ALA A 12 -7.43 -3.43 -2.25
C ALA A 12 -6.10 -3.32 -3.01
N LEU A 13 -5.89 -2.21 -3.73
CA LEU A 13 -4.68 -2.02 -4.53
C LEU A 13 -3.42 -1.99 -3.67
N LEU A 14 -3.43 -1.36 -2.49
CA LEU A 14 -2.29 -1.38 -1.57
C LEU A 14 -1.98 -2.79 -1.06
N GLY A 15 -3.01 -3.58 -0.76
CA GLY A 15 -2.83 -4.99 -0.38
C GLY A 15 -2.19 -5.80 -1.52
N LEU A 16 -2.66 -5.61 -2.75
CA LEU A 16 -2.07 -6.24 -3.94
C LEU A 16 -0.63 -5.76 -4.18
N THR A 17 -0.35 -4.47 -4.10
CA THR A 17 1.00 -3.91 -4.21
C THR A 17 1.94 -4.58 -3.21
N LEU A 18 1.53 -4.71 -1.95
CA LEU A 18 2.38 -5.26 -0.91
C LEU A 18 2.62 -6.76 -1.05
N SER A 19 1.60 -7.50 -1.47
CA SER A 19 1.76 -8.92 -1.79
C SER A 19 2.73 -9.19 -2.94
N SER A 20 2.82 -8.27 -3.91
CA SER A 20 3.74 -8.43 -5.05
C SER A 20 5.21 -8.37 -4.63
N PHE A 21 5.56 -7.62 -3.58
CA PHE A 21 6.93 -7.61 -3.03
C PHE A 21 7.34 -8.98 -2.47
N VAL A 22 6.40 -9.74 -1.89
CA VAL A 22 6.65 -11.12 -1.41
C VAL A 22 7.07 -12.03 -2.56
N ALA A 23 6.42 -11.88 -3.72
CA ALA A 23 6.65 -12.74 -4.87
C ALA A 23 8.02 -12.50 -5.51
N VAL A 24 8.49 -11.24 -5.51
CA VAL A 24 9.79 -10.84 -6.06
C VAL A 24 10.94 -11.46 -5.27
N LYS A 25 10.95 -11.37 -3.93
CA LYS A 25 11.90 -12.13 -3.09
C LYS A 25 11.51 -12.07 -1.60
N SER A 26 10.94 -13.15 -1.07
CA SER A 26 10.64 -13.28 0.36
C SER A 26 11.91 -13.72 1.11
N LEU A 27 12.48 -12.80 1.90
CA LEU A 27 13.56 -13.08 2.86
C LEU A 27 13.00 -13.56 4.20
N PHE A 28 11.72 -13.28 4.44
CA PHE A 28 10.99 -13.64 5.64
C PHE A 28 10.03 -14.79 5.33
N ALA A 29 9.79 -15.64 6.31
CA ALA A 29 8.67 -16.57 6.25
C ALA A 29 7.39 -15.82 5.89
N LEU A 30 6.63 -16.38 4.94
CA LEU A 30 5.45 -15.74 4.36
C LEU A 30 4.44 -15.34 5.45
N GLN A 31 4.29 -16.18 6.49
CA GLN A 31 3.42 -15.86 7.63
C GLN A 31 3.91 -14.60 8.36
N THR A 32 5.20 -14.49 8.67
CA THR A 32 5.75 -13.34 9.39
C THR A 32 5.56 -12.04 8.60
N PHE A 33 5.83 -12.07 7.29
CA PHE A 33 5.60 -10.91 6.43
C PHE A 33 4.14 -10.47 6.46
N TYR A 34 3.22 -11.42 6.31
CA TYR A 34 1.79 -11.15 6.34
C TYR A 34 1.35 -10.46 7.63
N PHE A 35 1.72 -11.03 8.79
CA PHE A 35 1.37 -10.45 10.08
C PHE A 35 1.97 -9.07 10.29
N VAL A 36 3.25 -8.87 9.94
CA VAL A 36 3.93 -7.57 10.08
C VAL A 36 3.26 -6.51 9.21
N VAL A 37 2.93 -6.83 7.95
CA VAL A 37 2.31 -5.86 7.04
C VAL A 37 0.89 -5.48 7.48
N VAL A 38 0.08 -6.45 7.93
CA VAL A 38 -1.26 -6.17 8.45
C VAL A 38 -1.20 -5.37 9.76
N ALA A 39 -0.26 -5.69 10.65
CA ALA A 39 -0.06 -4.96 11.90
C ALA A 39 0.42 -3.51 11.64
N LEU A 40 1.37 -3.33 10.71
CA LEU A 40 1.82 -2.00 10.28
C LEU A 40 0.68 -1.21 9.65
N PHE A 41 -0.13 -1.84 8.80
CA PHE A 41 -1.30 -1.19 8.21
C PHE A 41 -2.24 -0.69 9.30
N LEU A 42 -2.66 -1.57 10.21
CA LEU A 42 -3.58 -1.23 11.29
C LEU A 42 -3.00 -0.14 12.21
N GLY A 43 -1.74 -0.27 12.64
CA GLY A 43 -1.10 0.69 13.54
C GLY A 43 -0.91 2.07 12.89
N CYS A 44 -0.31 2.12 11.70
CA CYS A 44 -0.02 3.38 11.01
C CYS A 44 -1.31 4.08 10.56
N THR A 45 -2.28 3.35 10.00
CA THR A 45 -3.57 3.97 9.61
C THR A 45 -4.34 4.46 10.83
N PHE A 46 -4.29 3.77 11.97
CA PHE A 46 -4.93 4.22 13.20
C PHE A 46 -4.33 5.53 13.71
N LEU A 47 -2.99 5.59 13.79
CA LEU A 47 -2.28 6.81 14.16
C LEU A 47 -2.58 7.95 13.18
N GLY A 48 -2.63 7.66 11.89
CA GLY A 48 -3.05 8.60 10.86
C GLY A 48 -4.46 9.12 11.10
N MET A 49 -5.43 8.25 11.40
CA MET A 49 -6.80 8.69 11.67
C MET A 49 -6.90 9.56 12.93
N VAL A 50 -6.16 9.22 13.99
CA VAL A 50 -6.12 10.01 15.22
C VAL A 50 -5.57 11.41 14.94
N ILE A 51 -4.39 11.50 14.31
CA ILE A 51 -3.76 12.79 13.98
C ILE A 51 -4.61 13.59 12.97
N GLY A 52 -5.15 12.92 11.95
CA GLY A 52 -5.98 13.53 10.91
C GLY A 52 -7.25 14.14 11.46
N SER A 53 -7.80 13.57 12.54
CA SER A 53 -8.99 14.14 13.19
C SER A 53 -8.75 15.53 13.82
N PHE A 54 -7.50 15.89 14.13
CA PHE A 54 -7.14 17.24 14.57
C PHE A 54 -6.90 18.22 13.41
N LEU A 55 -6.52 17.71 12.24
CA LEU A 55 -6.21 18.51 11.04
C LEU A 55 -7.46 18.86 10.20
N LEU A 56 -8.59 18.22 10.49
CA LEU A 56 -9.89 18.35 9.81
C LEU A 56 -10.38 19.79 9.61
N ALA A 57 -9.98 20.73 10.46
CA ALA A 57 -10.48 22.11 10.42
C ALA A 57 -9.87 22.97 9.29
N TRP A 58 -8.74 22.56 8.70
CA TRP A 58 -7.92 23.47 7.90
C TRP A 58 -7.68 23.07 6.44
N LEU A 59 -7.85 21.79 6.07
CA LEU A 59 -7.51 21.31 4.72
C LEU A 59 -8.70 20.72 3.96
N SER A 60 -8.86 21.14 2.70
CA SER A 60 -9.86 20.56 1.79
C SER A 60 -9.51 19.11 1.43
N ILE A 61 -10.56 18.29 1.30
CA ILE A 61 -10.50 16.88 0.88
C ILE A 61 -9.66 16.71 -0.40
N GLY A 62 -9.82 17.59 -1.38
CA GLY A 62 -9.12 17.49 -2.67
C GLY A 62 -7.60 17.61 -2.55
N TRP A 63 -7.10 18.46 -1.65
CA TRP A 63 -5.67 18.59 -1.41
C TRP A 63 -5.07 17.31 -0.82
N PHE A 64 -5.80 16.61 0.04
CA PHE A 64 -5.34 15.33 0.60
C PHE A 64 -5.32 14.21 -0.44
N GLN A 65 -6.29 14.18 -1.35
CA GLN A 65 -6.29 13.20 -2.44
C GLN A 65 -5.07 13.37 -3.34
N ILE A 66 -4.76 14.63 -3.72
CA ILE A 66 -3.54 14.96 -4.48
C ILE A 66 -2.29 14.56 -3.70
N LEU A 67 -2.21 14.87 -2.40
CA LEU A 67 -1.08 14.51 -1.54
C LEU A 67 -0.87 12.99 -1.47
N VAL A 68 -1.94 12.20 -1.30
CA VAL A 68 -1.86 10.73 -1.34
C VAL A 68 -1.33 10.26 -2.69
N GLY A 69 -1.81 10.83 -3.80
CA GLY A 69 -1.35 10.49 -5.15
C GLY A 69 0.13 10.79 -5.36
N VAL A 70 0.59 11.98 -4.97
CA VAL A 70 2.01 12.38 -5.06
C VAL A 70 2.90 11.48 -4.21
N VAL A 71 2.47 11.13 -2.99
CA VAL A 71 3.20 10.20 -2.13
C VAL A 71 3.28 8.82 -2.75
N CYS A 72 2.19 8.31 -3.35
CA CYS A 72 2.21 7.03 -4.04
C CYS A 72 3.23 7.03 -5.21
N LEU A 73 3.29 8.11 -5.99
CA LEU A 73 4.31 8.27 -7.04
C LEU A 73 5.72 8.35 -6.46
N GLY A 74 5.93 9.12 -5.38
CA GLY A 74 7.22 9.21 -4.71
C GLY A 74 7.71 7.86 -4.19
N VAL A 75 6.81 7.09 -3.56
CA VAL A 75 7.10 5.72 -3.11
C VAL A 75 7.41 4.79 -4.30
N ALA A 76 6.68 4.91 -5.41
CA ALA A 76 6.97 4.14 -6.63
C ALA A 76 8.36 4.47 -7.19
N VAL A 77 8.72 5.75 -7.30
CA VAL A 77 10.06 6.19 -7.76
C VAL A 77 11.15 5.66 -6.85
N MET A 78 10.97 5.76 -5.52
CA MET A 78 11.93 5.23 -4.55
C MET A 78 12.09 3.71 -4.69
N PHE A 79 10.99 2.97 -4.84
CA PHE A 79 11.08 1.53 -5.07
C PHE A 79 11.76 1.19 -6.40
N PHE A 80 11.51 1.96 -7.45
CA PHE A 80 12.20 1.78 -8.73
C PHE A 80 13.71 1.98 -8.60
N GLN A 81 14.15 2.99 -7.85
CA GLN A 81 15.57 3.26 -7.62
C GLN A 81 16.26 2.19 -6.76
N ILE A 82 15.54 1.66 -5.76
CA ILE A 82 16.07 0.64 -4.84
C ILE A 82 16.08 -0.75 -5.50
N TYR A 83 15.18 -1.00 -6.44
CA TYR A 83 15.06 -2.29 -7.11
C TYR A 83 16.22 -2.53 -8.08
N HIS A 84 16.90 -3.68 -7.94
CA HIS A 84 18.00 -4.02 -8.84
C HIS A 84 17.50 -4.87 -10.02
N PRO A 85 17.38 -4.32 -11.24
CA PRO A 85 16.75 -5.02 -12.37
C PRO A 85 17.52 -6.26 -12.81
N ALA A 86 18.86 -6.22 -12.74
CA ALA A 86 19.70 -7.35 -13.14
C ALA A 86 19.58 -8.57 -12.21
N TYR A 87 19.30 -8.36 -10.92
CA TYR A 87 19.27 -9.43 -9.92
C TYR A 87 17.87 -9.76 -9.40
N GLY A 88 16.87 -8.97 -9.77
CA GLY A 88 15.49 -9.26 -9.42
C GLY A 88 15.17 -9.10 -7.92
N TYR A 89 15.90 -8.24 -7.19
CA TYR A 89 15.71 -8.12 -5.74
C TYR A 89 15.80 -6.69 -5.21
N PHE A 90 15.16 -6.49 -4.05
CA PHE A 90 15.31 -5.31 -3.20
C PHE A 90 16.42 -5.56 -2.17
N PRO A 91 17.43 -4.68 -2.03
CA PRO A 91 18.48 -4.81 -1.03
C PRO A 91 17.87 -4.92 0.37
N THR A 92 18.35 -5.91 1.12
CA THR A 92 17.74 -6.39 2.36
C THR A 92 18.12 -5.58 3.58
N TYR A 93 19.23 -4.84 3.48
CA TYR A 93 19.85 -4.12 4.59
C TYR A 93 19.20 -2.76 4.86
N THR A 94 18.31 -2.30 3.97
CA THR A 94 17.70 -0.99 4.14
C THR A 94 16.35 -1.12 4.85
N GLN A 95 16.18 -0.40 5.95
CA GLN A 95 14.89 -0.23 6.63
C GLN A 95 13.96 0.72 5.86
N LEU A 96 14.48 1.37 4.82
CA LEU A 96 13.81 2.39 4.02
C LEU A 96 12.47 1.93 3.40
N PRO A 97 12.33 0.72 2.82
CA PRO A 97 11.04 0.20 2.34
C PRO A 97 9.95 0.22 3.41
N TRP A 98 10.28 -0.22 4.63
CA TRP A 98 9.34 -0.28 5.74
C TRP A 98 8.91 1.11 6.20
N LEU A 99 9.85 2.06 6.23
CA LEU A 99 9.54 3.47 6.53
C LEU A 99 8.61 4.09 5.47
N LEU A 100 8.86 3.83 4.18
CA LEU A 100 8.04 4.33 3.08
C LEU A 100 6.62 3.76 3.14
N ILE A 101 6.48 2.44 3.37
CA ILE A 101 5.18 1.78 3.51
C ILE A 101 4.43 2.32 4.73
N SER A 102 5.12 2.49 5.86
CA SER A 102 4.52 3.02 7.10
C SER A 102 4.03 4.46 6.89
N THR A 103 4.82 5.30 6.22
CA THR A 103 4.45 6.67 5.86
C THR A 103 3.22 6.69 4.96
N LEU A 104 3.18 5.81 3.96
CA LEU A 104 2.04 5.70 3.04
C LEU A 104 0.76 5.30 3.79
N PHE A 105 0.82 4.29 4.67
CA PHE A 105 -0.30 3.87 5.50
C PHE A 105 -0.78 4.96 6.45
N PHE A 106 0.17 5.69 7.05
CA PHE A 106 -0.14 6.82 7.91
C PHE A 106 -0.94 7.89 7.14
N ILE A 107 -0.51 8.24 5.93
CA ILE A 107 -1.17 9.24 5.09
C ILE A 107 -2.56 8.78 4.62
N VAL A 108 -2.73 7.50 4.31
CA VAL A 108 -4.06 6.92 4.04
C VAL A 108 -4.96 7.02 5.27
N GLY A 109 -4.43 6.82 6.48
CA GLY A 109 -5.17 7.04 7.73
C GLY A 109 -5.61 8.50 7.91
N LEU A 110 -4.75 9.47 7.57
CA LEU A 110 -5.12 10.89 7.59
C LEU A 110 -6.30 11.16 6.64
N GLU A 111 -6.25 10.61 5.42
CA GLU A 111 -7.31 10.76 4.42
C GLU A 111 -8.66 10.23 4.95
N TRP A 112 -8.66 9.09 5.66
CA TRP A 112 -9.90 8.50 6.17
C TRP A 112 -10.54 9.31 7.29
N ALA A 113 -9.72 9.91 8.15
CA ALA A 113 -10.23 10.86 9.13
C ALA A 113 -10.89 12.06 8.46
N ILE A 114 -10.34 12.51 7.33
CA ILE A 114 -10.86 13.64 6.57
C ILE A 114 -12.18 13.33 5.86
N PHE A 115 -12.35 12.10 5.40
CA PHE A 115 -13.66 11.62 4.94
C PHE A 115 -14.68 11.42 6.08
N GLY A 116 -14.29 11.63 7.34
CA GLY A 116 -15.17 11.49 8.49
C GLY A 116 -15.48 10.03 8.84
N PHE A 117 -14.65 9.08 8.43
CA PHE A 117 -14.86 7.68 8.82
C PHE A 117 -14.66 7.49 10.31
N SER A 118 -15.57 6.73 10.93
CA SER A 118 -15.41 6.31 12.32
C SER A 118 -14.17 5.42 12.46
N ARG A 119 -13.42 5.61 13.56
CA ARG A 119 -12.19 4.86 13.86
C ARG A 119 -12.44 3.35 13.89
N TRP A 120 -13.65 2.90 14.23
CA TRP A 120 -14.02 1.48 14.25
C TRP A 120 -14.00 0.81 12.86
N PHE A 121 -14.17 1.58 11.78
CA PHE A 121 -14.07 1.04 10.41
C PHE A 121 -12.67 0.53 10.08
N ILE A 122 -11.64 0.91 10.83
CA ILE A 122 -10.28 0.41 10.63
C ILE A 122 -10.18 -1.10 10.79
N LEU A 123 -11.01 -1.71 11.67
CA LEU A 123 -11.03 -3.16 11.85
C LEU A 123 -11.60 -3.86 10.61
N LEU A 124 -12.64 -3.28 10.00
CA LEU A 124 -13.20 -3.81 8.76
C LEU A 124 -12.24 -3.63 7.58
N PHE A 125 -11.64 -2.45 7.45
CA PHE A 125 -10.68 -2.19 6.37
C PHE A 125 -9.37 -2.98 6.54
N SER A 126 -8.93 -3.27 7.77
CA SER A 126 -7.76 -4.12 8.01
C SER A 126 -8.06 -5.59 7.68
N LEU A 127 -9.26 -6.10 7.97
CA LEU A 127 -9.68 -7.43 7.50
C LEU A 127 -9.71 -7.49 5.96
N PHE A 128 -10.27 -6.47 5.32
CA PHE A 128 -10.31 -6.38 3.86
C PHE A 128 -8.92 -6.25 3.24
N PHE A 129 -8.04 -5.44 3.84
CA PHE A 129 -6.63 -5.33 3.48
C PHE A 129 -5.92 -6.68 3.60
N ALA A 130 -6.11 -7.37 4.72
CA ALA A 130 -5.53 -8.68 4.99
C ALA A 130 -6.01 -9.74 3.97
N ALA A 131 -7.28 -9.70 3.58
CA ALA A 131 -7.82 -10.53 2.50
C ALA A 131 -7.19 -10.18 1.14
N SER A 132 -7.00 -8.88 0.84
CA SER A 132 -6.34 -8.43 -0.39
C SER A 132 -4.88 -8.87 -0.46
N VAL A 133 -4.13 -8.73 0.63
CA VAL A 133 -2.74 -9.21 0.71
C VAL A 133 -2.69 -10.73 0.48
N TYR A 134 -3.58 -11.50 1.12
CA TYR A 134 -3.63 -12.95 0.93
C TYR A 134 -3.97 -13.34 -0.52
N ALA A 135 -5.00 -12.72 -1.11
CA ALA A 135 -5.40 -12.95 -2.49
C ALA A 135 -4.29 -12.59 -3.48
N GLY A 136 -3.61 -11.46 -3.25
CA GLY A 136 -2.48 -11.04 -4.04
C GLY A 136 -1.29 -12.01 -3.92
N ILE A 137 -0.96 -12.47 -2.72
CA ILE A 137 0.08 -13.49 -2.51
C ILE A 137 -0.24 -14.72 -3.37
N TYR A 138 -1.47 -15.24 -3.26
CA TYR A 138 -1.91 -16.39 -4.04
C TYR A 138 -1.80 -16.14 -5.56
N LEU A 139 -2.26 -14.98 -6.04
CA LEU A 139 -2.21 -14.59 -7.45
C LEU A 139 -0.76 -14.51 -7.94
N PHE A 140 0.13 -13.84 -7.21
CA PHE A 140 1.52 -13.68 -7.62
C PHE A 140 2.31 -15.00 -7.55
N PHE A 141 1.99 -15.91 -6.62
CA PHE A 141 2.55 -17.26 -6.64
C PHE A 141 2.16 -18.02 -7.91
N ARG A 142 0.91 -17.89 -8.36
CA ARG A 142 0.46 -18.49 -9.64
C ARG A 142 1.18 -17.86 -10.83
N LEU A 143 1.28 -16.53 -10.89
CA LEU A 143 1.97 -15.82 -11.97
C LEU A 143 3.47 -16.15 -12.02
N LYS A 144 4.12 -16.33 -10.86
CA LYS A 144 5.53 -16.69 -10.76
C LYS A 144 5.87 -18.03 -11.39
N ASN A 145 4.92 -18.96 -11.40
CA ASN A 145 5.09 -20.27 -12.01
C ASN A 145 4.91 -20.26 -13.54
N ILE A 146 4.50 -19.13 -14.13
CA ILE A 146 4.34 -18.97 -15.57
C ILE A 146 5.57 -18.24 -16.13
N PRO A 147 6.40 -18.88 -16.98
CA PRO A 147 7.68 -18.33 -17.40
C PRO A 147 7.57 -16.98 -18.12
N ASN A 148 6.51 -16.77 -18.90
CA ASN A 148 6.29 -15.53 -19.67
C ASN A 148 6.06 -14.30 -18.78
N TYR A 149 5.51 -14.47 -17.56
CA TYR A 149 5.19 -13.36 -16.66
C TYR A 149 6.29 -13.07 -15.64
N ARG A 150 7.26 -13.96 -15.49
CA ARG A 150 8.38 -13.80 -14.55
C ARG A 150 9.14 -12.46 -14.69
N PRO A 151 9.48 -11.95 -15.89
CA PRO A 151 10.18 -10.66 -16.01
C PRO A 151 9.28 -9.46 -15.68
N LEU A 152 7.96 -9.63 -15.70
CA LEU A 152 6.99 -8.57 -15.45
C LEU A 152 6.66 -8.39 -13.96
N LEU A 153 6.77 -9.45 -13.16
CA LEU A 153 6.43 -9.45 -11.72
C LEU A 153 7.00 -8.27 -10.92
N PRO A 154 8.27 -7.86 -11.10
CA PRO A 154 8.84 -6.78 -10.30
C PRO A 154 8.27 -5.40 -10.63
N TRP A 155 7.67 -5.24 -11.81
CA TRP A 155 7.07 -4.00 -12.27
C TRP A 155 5.63 -3.83 -11.76
N ILE A 156 4.97 -4.91 -11.36
CA ILE A 156 3.58 -4.89 -10.90
C ILE A 156 3.36 -3.98 -9.68
N PRO A 157 4.19 -4.00 -8.61
CA PRO A 157 4.01 -3.07 -7.50
C PRO A 157 4.07 -1.59 -7.94
N LEU A 158 4.99 -1.28 -8.87
CA LEU A 158 5.15 0.07 -9.41
C LEU A 158 3.92 0.50 -10.22
N LEU A 159 3.41 -0.40 -11.07
CA LEU A 159 2.19 -0.16 -11.86
C LEU A 159 0.98 0.04 -10.95
N LEU A 160 0.80 -0.79 -9.91
CA LEU A 160 -0.32 -0.66 -8.98
C LEU A 160 -0.27 0.65 -8.18
N LEU A 161 0.92 1.10 -7.74
CA LEU A 161 1.08 2.42 -7.12
C LEU A 161 0.77 3.56 -8.10
N GLY A 162 1.16 3.43 -9.36
CA GLY A 162 0.81 4.38 -10.41
C GLY A 162 -0.70 4.46 -10.64
N VAL A 163 -1.39 3.32 -10.67
CA VAL A 163 -2.86 3.26 -10.77
C VAL A 163 -3.52 3.93 -9.57
N ILE A 164 -3.04 3.68 -8.34
CA ILE A 164 -3.54 4.37 -7.14
C ILE A 164 -3.34 5.88 -7.28
N ALA A 165 -2.16 6.33 -7.72
CA ALA A 165 -1.86 7.74 -7.86
C ALA A 165 -2.78 8.44 -8.86
N ILE A 166 -2.97 7.86 -10.05
CA ILE A 166 -3.88 8.38 -11.07
C ILE A 166 -5.31 8.43 -10.51
N TRP A 167 -5.79 7.33 -9.93
CA TRP A 167 -7.13 7.26 -9.33
C TRP A 167 -7.36 8.28 -8.20
N LYS A 168 -6.31 8.69 -7.48
CA LYS A 168 -6.42 9.69 -6.43
C LYS A 168 -6.40 11.12 -6.95
N ILE A 169 -5.78 11.37 -8.10
CA ILE A 169 -5.65 12.72 -8.66
C ILE A 169 -6.90 13.11 -9.48
N PHE A 170 -7.57 12.13 -10.10
CA PHE A 170 -8.76 12.32 -10.93
C PHE A 170 -10.05 11.91 -10.20
#